data_AF-A0A9Q7UIH1-F1
#
_entry.id   AF-A0A9Q7UIH1-F1
#
_cell.length_a   1.000
_cell.length_b   1.000
_cell.length_c   1.000
_cell.angle_alpha   90.00
_cell.angle_beta   90.00
_cell.angle_gamma   90.00
#
_symmetry.space_group_name_H-M   'P 1'
#
loop_
_entity.id
_entity.type
_entity.pdbx_description
1 polymer ?
#
loop_
_entity_poly.entity_id
_entity_poly.type
_entity_poly.pdbx_seq_one_letter_code
_entity_poly.pdbx_strand_id
1 'polypeptide(L)'
;MTAATSNGASSYPPSTPANSSRAVNDITPSNTTVKRLLGSRGIASLTIDAGPLSGQSTTQNGSAPTTAGTSTASTKPPRGTKRGRWHTLEFKFYYLVFAISVPLMVWVPVRLSTPSNPNFYSYSGHLKPGWIAGRLRDDSDFQYRSFRDYVPALVCIMGLYLLISKIFTLLPSSASARYTRLEGSSSPQPQVKTNRIPFLTVFTSVFVFALHGTNSLKLLLILVTNYALAKTLGGRRIAPGVAFAFNIGTLFAVHWNDGFEYSKISPALGFLEAFKGLLPRWQINFNITMLRLVSFALDYHWAKAEANAGGQAGRAISEVTHEPREATYQERTRLTRHLEEYNLSSYLLYVLYPALFIAGPIMTFNDFTHQVERPTRIDTRTVVRYAIRFVISLFTMELILHFIYVNAIKDTKAWTGATPLELSMIGFWNLIIVWLKLLIPWRFFRLWAMADGVEAPENMVRCMANNYSTLGFWRSWHRSYNLWIVRYIYVPLGGAKNQIPSTLLVFTFVALWHDLSLKLLAWGWLITFFIVPEVIARKTLPYKEYGNRWWFRHIAAIGGVGNVLMMTTGNLVGFAIGTDGIKYMLEQLLGDWEGLKFMFGACATLFVGVQVMFEYREEEARRGIHRKC
;
A
#
# COMPACT_ATOMS: atom_id res chain seq x y z
N MET A 1 -27.06 -72.94 38.00
CA MET A 1 -28.24 -72.86 38.90
C MET A 1 -28.87 -71.48 38.73
N THR A 2 -30.22 -71.42 38.66
CA THR A 2 -31.11 -70.28 39.02
C THR A 2 -30.59 -68.84 38.74
N ALA A 3 -31.00 -68.09 37.72
CA ALA A 3 -32.35 -67.80 37.17
C ALA A 3 -33.26 -66.96 38.11
N ALA A 4 -33.61 -65.75 37.65
CA ALA A 4 -34.77 -64.91 38.01
C ALA A 4 -34.79 -63.68 37.07
N THR A 5 -35.59 -63.64 35.99
CA THR A 5 -37.01 -63.16 35.91
C THR A 5 -37.20 -61.64 36.10
N SER A 6 -38.02 -60.91 35.33
CA SER A 6 -38.81 -61.24 34.12
C SER A 6 -39.59 -60.01 33.60
N ASN A 7 -39.98 -60.02 32.32
CA ASN A 7 -41.14 -59.33 31.70
C ASN A 7 -41.14 -57.78 31.71
N GLY A 8 -41.71 -57.06 30.75
CA GLY A 8 -42.41 -57.33 29.47
C GLY A 8 -42.96 -55.96 28.99
N ALA A 9 -43.59 -55.70 27.85
CA ALA A 9 -43.93 -56.37 26.59
C ALA A 9 -44.79 -55.32 25.82
N SER A 10 -44.77 -55.25 24.48
CA SER A 10 -45.70 -54.45 23.61
C SER A 10 -45.71 -52.90 23.81
N SER A 11 -46.10 -52.02 22.86
CA SER A 11 -46.53 -52.10 21.45
C SER A 11 -46.54 -50.70 20.79
N TYR A 12 -46.43 -50.62 19.45
CA TYR A 12 -46.86 -49.47 18.59
C TYR A 12 -48.41 -49.31 18.59
N PRO A 13 -49.09 -48.29 17.96
CA PRO A 13 -48.69 -46.99 17.33
C PRO A 13 -49.47 -45.80 18.01
N PRO A 14 -50.16 -44.79 17.39
CA PRO A 14 -50.02 -44.04 16.12
C PRO A 14 -50.15 -42.46 16.19
N SER A 15 -49.95 -41.80 15.04
CA SER A 15 -50.56 -40.52 14.55
C SER A 15 -50.19 -39.11 15.09
N THR A 16 -50.12 -38.18 14.12
CA THR A 16 -49.75 -36.73 14.06
C THR A 16 -50.92 -35.75 14.35
N PRO A 17 -50.79 -34.39 14.24
CA PRO A 17 -49.62 -33.46 14.19
C PRO A 17 -49.70 -32.21 15.13
N ALA A 18 -48.59 -31.49 15.35
CA ALA A 18 -48.61 -30.04 15.67
C ALA A 18 -47.27 -29.33 15.40
N ASN A 19 -47.33 -28.06 14.97
CA ASN A 19 -46.16 -27.22 14.64
C ASN A 19 -45.29 -26.83 15.85
N SER A 20 -43.97 -26.96 15.74
CA SER A 20 -43.04 -25.88 16.12
C SER A 20 -41.63 -26.11 15.55
N SER A 21 -41.13 -25.14 14.77
CA SER A 21 -39.77 -25.15 14.23
C SER A 21 -38.76 -24.78 15.31
N ARG A 22 -37.79 -25.65 15.61
CA ARG A 22 -36.67 -25.38 16.53
C ARG A 22 -35.33 -25.57 15.81
N ALA A 23 -34.37 -24.70 16.14
CA ALA A 23 -33.14 -24.53 15.37
C ALA A 23 -32.18 -25.73 15.42
N VAL A 24 -31.45 -25.94 14.33
CA VAL A 24 -30.30 -26.86 14.26
C VAL A 24 -29.08 -26.17 14.88
N ASN A 25 -28.37 -26.88 15.75
CA ASN A 25 -27.15 -26.37 16.40
C ASN A 25 -25.92 -26.63 15.51
N ASP A 26 -25.11 -25.59 15.28
CA ASP A 26 -23.79 -25.72 14.67
C ASP A 26 -22.80 -26.40 15.63
N ILE A 27 -22.20 -27.51 15.20
CA ILE A 27 -21.14 -28.20 15.94
C ILE A 27 -19.82 -27.43 15.75
N THR A 28 -19.38 -26.71 16.78
CA THR A 28 -18.08 -26.02 16.77
C THR A 28 -16.98 -26.95 17.30
N PRO A 29 -15.82 -27.09 16.63
CA PRO A 29 -14.71 -27.88 17.17
C PRO A 29 -14.13 -27.26 18.45
N SER A 30 -14.04 -28.06 19.51
CA SER A 30 -13.53 -27.64 20.81
C SER A 30 -12.00 -27.75 20.89
N ASN A 31 -11.29 -26.61 20.93
CA ASN A 31 -9.93 -26.58 21.46
C ASN A 31 -9.73 -25.34 22.37
N THR A 32 -9.81 -25.58 23.68
CA THR A 32 -9.72 -24.56 24.74
C THR A 32 -8.31 -24.01 24.94
N THR A 33 -7.27 -24.67 24.43
CA THR A 33 -5.87 -24.23 24.53
C THR A 33 -5.61 -22.95 23.72
N VAL A 34 -6.25 -22.81 22.55
CA VAL A 34 -6.14 -21.60 21.70
C VAL A 34 -6.79 -20.38 22.35
N LYS A 35 -7.91 -20.56 23.08
CA LYS A 35 -8.58 -19.48 23.82
C LYS A 35 -7.80 -18.97 25.05
N ARG A 36 -6.89 -19.77 25.62
CA ARG A 36 -6.13 -19.38 26.82
C ARG A 36 -4.87 -18.55 26.54
N LEU A 37 -4.36 -18.59 25.30
CA LEU A 37 -3.21 -17.79 24.83
C LEU A 37 -3.60 -16.37 24.41
N LEU A 38 -4.87 -16.14 24.06
CA LEU A 38 -5.41 -14.82 23.71
C LEU A 38 -6.19 -14.24 24.90
N GLY A 39 -5.45 -13.57 25.80
CA GLY A 39 -5.95 -13.09 27.09
C GLY A 39 -7.25 -12.28 27.00
N SER A 40 -8.27 -12.74 27.72
CA SER A 40 -9.57 -12.10 27.81
C SER A 40 -9.58 -10.94 28.82
N ARG A 41 -9.68 -9.69 28.33
CA ARG A 41 -10.54 -8.59 28.84
C ARG A 41 -10.09 -7.21 28.31
N GLY A 42 -11.06 -6.43 27.80
CA GLY A 42 -11.01 -4.96 27.84
C GLY A 42 -10.03 -4.23 26.91
N ILE A 43 -10.26 -4.27 25.58
CA ILE A 43 -9.70 -3.26 24.67
C ILE A 43 -10.84 -2.61 23.89
N ALA A 44 -11.23 -1.42 24.30
CA ALA A 44 -12.11 -0.53 23.55
C ALA A 44 -11.44 0.85 23.47
N SER A 45 -11.52 1.46 22.28
CA SER A 45 -10.82 2.70 21.86
C SER A 45 -9.43 2.50 21.21
N LEU A 46 -9.32 2.95 19.96
CA LEU A 46 -8.11 3.26 19.19
C LEU A 46 -7.14 2.15 18.77
N THR A 47 -7.43 0.87 18.97
CA THR A 47 -6.66 -0.21 18.32
C THR A 47 -6.99 -0.36 16.83
N ILE A 48 -5.98 -0.82 16.06
CA ILE A 48 -6.11 -1.22 14.66
C ILE A 48 -7.06 -2.42 14.59
N ASP A 49 -8.32 -2.15 14.27
CA ASP A 49 -9.31 -3.20 14.14
C ASP A 49 -9.04 -4.02 12.87
N ALA A 50 -8.59 -5.24 13.06
CA ALA A 50 -8.15 -6.14 12.01
C ALA A 50 -9.26 -7.13 11.61
N GLY A 51 -10.55 -6.76 11.71
CA GLY A 51 -11.65 -7.52 11.11
C GLY A 51 -11.49 -7.79 9.59
N PRO A 52 -12.17 -8.83 9.06
CA PRO A 52 -11.86 -9.46 7.77
C PRO A 52 -12.01 -8.54 6.56
N LEU A 53 -11.12 -8.73 5.58
CA LEU A 53 -11.13 -8.09 4.26
C LEU A 53 -11.21 -9.17 3.18
N SER A 54 -12.42 -9.71 2.98
CA SER A 54 -12.79 -10.55 1.83
C SER A 54 -14.30 -10.45 1.63
N GLY A 55 -14.71 -9.70 0.61
CA GLY A 55 -16.12 -9.33 0.39
C GLY A 55 -16.40 -8.88 -1.05
N GLN A 56 -15.70 -9.46 -2.02
CA GLN A 56 -15.98 -9.28 -3.45
C GLN A 56 -15.87 -10.60 -4.22
N SER A 57 -16.77 -11.53 -3.90
CA SER A 57 -17.08 -12.67 -4.75
C SER A 57 -18.51 -13.17 -4.48
N THR A 58 -19.44 -12.68 -5.29
CA THR A 58 -20.49 -13.46 -5.97
C THR A 58 -20.90 -14.79 -5.31
N THR A 59 -22.01 -14.77 -4.59
CA THR A 59 -22.86 -15.94 -4.38
C THR A 59 -23.53 -16.33 -5.70
N GLN A 60 -23.13 -17.45 -6.29
CA GLN A 60 -23.92 -18.19 -7.27
C GLN A 60 -23.71 -19.70 -7.04
N ASN A 61 -24.74 -20.35 -6.48
CA ASN A 61 -24.97 -21.77 -6.69
C ASN A 61 -26.07 -21.88 -7.76
N GLY A 62 -25.87 -22.77 -8.75
CA GLY A 62 -26.99 -23.31 -9.53
C GLY A 62 -27.90 -24.18 -8.65
N SER A 63 -29.11 -24.55 -9.05
CA SER A 63 -29.53 -24.82 -10.44
C SER A 63 -31.06 -24.74 -10.68
N ALA A 64 -31.43 -24.48 -11.94
CA ALA A 64 -32.72 -24.81 -12.58
C ALA A 64 -33.93 -23.86 -12.32
N PRO A 65 -34.91 -23.76 -13.25
CA PRO A 65 -35.36 -22.43 -13.69
C PRO A 65 -36.88 -22.17 -13.70
N THR A 66 -37.30 -20.92 -13.43
CA THR A 66 -38.61 -20.39 -13.89
C THR A 66 -38.65 -18.86 -14.01
N THR A 67 -39.03 -18.40 -15.20
CA THR A 67 -39.80 -17.17 -15.55
C THR A 67 -39.77 -15.92 -14.65
N ALA A 68 -39.29 -14.82 -15.24
CA ALA A 68 -39.77 -13.42 -15.19
C ALA A 68 -40.43 -12.88 -13.89
N GLY A 69 -39.77 -11.89 -13.27
CA GLY A 69 -40.38 -11.03 -12.24
C GLY A 69 -39.44 -9.91 -11.76
N THR A 70 -39.67 -8.68 -12.21
CA THR A 70 -38.90 -7.50 -11.78
C THR A 70 -39.11 -7.23 -10.30
N SER A 71 -38.10 -7.46 -9.45
CA SER A 71 -38.14 -7.03 -8.04
C SER A 71 -36.82 -6.40 -7.59
N THR A 72 -36.92 -5.19 -7.05
CA THR A 72 -35.80 -4.41 -6.50
C THR A 72 -35.43 -4.94 -5.11
N ALA A 73 -34.42 -5.81 -5.04
CA ALA A 73 -33.92 -6.36 -3.79
C ALA A 73 -33.22 -5.28 -2.94
N SER A 74 -34.00 -4.62 -2.07
CA SER A 74 -33.53 -3.67 -1.06
C SER A 74 -32.66 -4.38 0.00
N THR A 75 -31.34 -4.23 -0.11
CA THR A 75 -30.43 -4.55 1.00
C THR A 75 -30.63 -3.55 2.13
N LYS A 76 -31.30 -3.97 3.21
CA LYS A 76 -31.45 -3.16 4.43
C LYS A 76 -30.06 -2.72 4.93
N PRO A 77 -29.83 -1.41 5.17
CA PRO A 77 -28.55 -0.94 5.69
C PRO A 77 -28.33 -1.44 7.13
N PRO A 78 -27.08 -1.59 7.58
CA PRO A 78 -26.79 -1.99 8.95
C PRO A 78 -27.39 -1.01 9.96
N ARG A 79 -27.90 -1.54 11.08
CA ARG A 79 -28.55 -0.74 12.15
C ARG A 79 -27.62 0.39 12.62
N GLY A 80 -28.02 1.64 12.34
CA GLY A 80 -27.33 2.85 12.82
C GLY A 80 -26.77 3.79 11.74
N THR A 81 -26.88 3.49 10.45
CA THR A 81 -26.36 4.38 9.39
C THR A 81 -27.10 5.73 9.34
N LYS A 82 -26.38 6.84 9.54
CA LYS A 82 -26.90 8.21 9.39
C LYS A 82 -27.38 8.44 7.94
N ARG A 83 -28.57 9.02 7.76
CA ARG A 83 -29.13 9.37 6.43
C ARG A 83 -28.15 10.27 5.66
N GLY A 84 -28.00 10.02 4.36
CA GLY A 84 -27.09 10.77 3.51
C GLY A 84 -27.43 12.26 3.43
N ARG A 85 -26.40 13.12 3.48
CA ARG A 85 -26.53 14.58 3.51
C ARG A 85 -26.46 15.24 2.13
N TRP A 86 -26.08 14.51 1.08
CA TRP A 86 -25.87 15.02 -0.29
C TRP A 86 -27.00 15.88 -0.91
N HIS A 87 -28.23 15.82 -0.36
CA HIS A 87 -29.39 16.58 -0.85
C HIS A 87 -29.87 17.69 0.12
N THR A 88 -29.20 17.91 1.26
CA THR A 88 -29.56 19.00 2.19
C THR A 88 -29.20 20.36 1.62
N LEU A 89 -29.84 21.43 2.12
CA LEU A 89 -29.49 22.81 1.74
C LEU A 89 -28.01 23.14 2.02
N GLU A 90 -27.48 22.61 3.12
CA GLU A 90 -26.06 22.68 3.49
C GLU A 90 -25.15 22.14 2.38
N PHE A 91 -25.42 20.93 1.86
CA PHE A 91 -24.61 20.34 0.80
C PHE A 91 -24.84 20.98 -0.57
N LYS A 92 -26.04 21.52 -0.83
CA LYS A 92 -26.29 22.36 -2.02
C LYS A 92 -25.43 23.63 -2.02
N PHE A 93 -25.29 24.28 -0.87
CA PHE A 93 -24.34 25.39 -0.70
C PHE A 93 -22.89 24.94 -0.92
N TYR A 94 -22.50 23.77 -0.39
CA TYR A 94 -21.16 23.21 -0.63
C TYR A 94 -20.88 22.90 -2.11
N TYR A 95 -21.87 22.45 -2.89
CA TYR A 95 -21.70 22.31 -4.33
C TYR A 95 -21.47 23.66 -5.04
N LEU A 96 -22.13 24.74 -4.61
CA LEU A 96 -21.89 26.08 -5.15
C LEU A 96 -20.47 26.57 -4.85
N VAL A 97 -19.96 26.34 -3.63
CA VAL A 97 -18.56 26.62 -3.29
C VAL A 97 -17.61 25.81 -4.18
N PHE A 98 -17.86 24.51 -4.38
CA PHE A 98 -17.05 23.69 -5.29
C PHE A 98 -17.10 24.15 -6.75
N ALA A 99 -18.27 24.59 -7.23
CA ALA A 99 -18.47 25.07 -8.61
C ALA A 99 -17.71 26.38 -8.91
N ILE A 100 -17.35 27.15 -7.88
CA ILE A 100 -16.51 28.35 -8.02
C ILE A 100 -15.04 27.99 -7.74
N SER A 101 -14.76 27.36 -6.60
CA SER A 101 -13.39 27.16 -6.12
C SER A 101 -12.61 26.16 -6.95
N VAL A 102 -13.20 25.04 -7.39
CA VAL A 102 -12.45 24.01 -8.16
C VAL A 102 -12.04 24.53 -9.55
N PRO A 103 -12.91 25.18 -10.34
CA PRO A 103 -12.47 25.83 -11.58
C PRO A 103 -11.40 26.90 -11.35
N LEU A 104 -11.51 27.72 -10.30
CA LEU A 104 -10.49 28.72 -9.96
C LEU A 104 -9.13 28.07 -9.64
N MET A 105 -9.13 26.99 -8.85
CA MET A 105 -7.91 26.23 -8.52
C MET A 105 -7.22 25.64 -9.75
N VAL A 106 -7.96 25.30 -10.81
CA VAL A 106 -7.39 24.86 -12.10
C VAL A 106 -6.97 26.05 -12.96
N TRP A 107 -7.79 27.10 -13.05
CA TRP A 107 -7.57 28.23 -13.95
C TRP A 107 -6.35 29.08 -13.57
N VAL A 108 -6.14 29.34 -12.28
CA VAL A 108 -5.01 30.14 -11.78
C VAL A 108 -3.64 29.62 -12.28
N PRO A 109 -3.25 28.35 -12.05
CA PRO A 109 -1.97 27.84 -12.54
C PRO A 109 -1.92 27.70 -14.07
N VAL A 110 -3.06 27.47 -14.74
CA VAL A 110 -3.12 27.50 -16.22
C VAL A 110 -2.80 28.91 -16.74
N ARG A 111 -3.33 29.96 -16.11
CA ARG A 111 -3.00 31.37 -16.41
C ARG A 111 -1.53 31.69 -16.13
N LEU A 112 -0.96 31.17 -15.05
CA LEU A 112 0.48 31.31 -14.78
C LEU A 112 1.35 30.64 -15.85
N SER A 113 0.79 29.64 -16.55
CA SER A 113 1.43 28.81 -17.57
C SER A 113 1.25 29.32 -19.02
N THR A 114 0.98 30.61 -19.22
CA THR A 114 0.83 31.22 -20.57
C THR A 114 1.95 32.20 -20.90
N PRO A 115 2.32 32.36 -22.20
CA PRO A 115 3.29 33.37 -22.65
C PRO A 115 2.95 34.82 -22.30
N SER A 116 1.69 35.10 -21.96
CA SER A 116 1.21 36.40 -21.48
C SER A 116 1.54 36.67 -20.00
N ASN A 117 2.07 35.70 -19.26
CA ASN A 117 2.53 35.90 -17.90
C ASN A 117 3.94 36.57 -17.90
N PRO A 118 4.17 37.66 -17.15
CA PRO A 118 5.48 38.33 -17.11
C PRO A 118 6.66 37.41 -16.74
N ASN A 119 6.41 36.40 -15.89
CA ASN A 119 7.43 35.46 -15.43
C ASN A 119 7.63 34.26 -16.38
N PHE A 120 6.89 34.17 -17.50
CA PHE A 120 6.95 33.02 -18.42
C PHE A 120 8.35 32.73 -18.94
N TYR A 121 9.06 33.78 -19.40
CA TYR A 121 10.38 33.62 -19.99
C TYR A 121 11.42 33.10 -18.98
N SER A 122 11.26 33.43 -17.69
CA SER A 122 12.11 32.99 -16.58
C SER A 122 12.11 31.48 -16.34
N TYR A 123 11.08 30.74 -16.79
CA TYR A 123 11.02 29.28 -16.70
C TYR A 123 10.92 28.58 -18.06
N SER A 124 10.70 29.32 -19.15
CA SER A 124 10.49 28.78 -20.50
C SER A 124 11.55 27.78 -20.98
N GLY A 125 12.82 27.95 -20.58
CA GLY A 125 13.92 27.04 -20.93
C GLY A 125 13.79 25.61 -20.37
N HIS A 126 12.96 25.40 -19.35
CA HIS A 126 12.65 24.08 -18.77
C HIS A 126 11.52 23.36 -19.52
N LEU A 127 10.82 24.05 -20.42
CA LEU A 127 9.75 23.48 -21.21
C LEU A 127 10.30 22.79 -22.47
N LYS A 128 9.57 21.78 -22.96
CA LYS A 128 9.85 21.10 -24.24
C LYS A 128 8.61 21.09 -25.14
N PRO A 129 8.77 20.89 -26.47
CA PRO A 129 7.64 20.65 -27.35
C PRO A 129 6.77 19.51 -26.81
N GLY A 130 5.49 19.80 -26.59
CA GLY A 130 4.49 18.83 -26.16
C GLY A 130 3.72 18.25 -27.34
N TRP A 131 2.89 17.25 -27.06
CA TRP A 131 2.07 16.54 -28.06
C TRP A 131 0.57 16.84 -27.92
N ILE A 132 0.15 17.51 -26.84
CA ILE A 132 -1.26 17.89 -26.60
C ILE A 132 -1.50 19.33 -27.06
N ALA A 133 -2.44 19.51 -28.00
CA ALA A 133 -2.98 20.81 -28.43
C ALA A 133 -1.93 21.89 -28.80
N GLY A 134 -0.78 21.47 -29.35
CA GLY A 134 0.32 22.38 -29.72
C GLY A 134 1.00 23.07 -28.53
N ARG A 135 0.68 22.69 -27.28
CA ARG A 135 1.27 23.29 -26.09
C ARG A 135 2.66 22.74 -25.81
N LEU A 136 3.49 23.55 -25.17
CA LEU A 136 4.70 23.07 -24.52
C LEU A 136 4.35 22.19 -23.32
N ARG A 137 5.30 21.37 -22.89
CA ARG A 137 5.22 20.46 -21.75
C ARG A 137 6.30 20.81 -20.73
N ASP A 138 5.91 20.90 -19.45
CA ASP A 138 6.85 20.96 -18.32
C ASP A 138 7.57 19.60 -18.20
N ASP A 139 8.89 19.64 -18.39
CA ASP A 139 9.77 18.46 -18.44
C ASP A 139 10.84 18.52 -17.32
N SER A 140 10.60 19.35 -16.30
CA SER A 140 11.56 19.70 -15.23
C SER A 140 11.83 18.54 -14.28
N ASP A 141 10.81 17.73 -13.96
CA ASP A 141 10.96 16.61 -13.03
C ASP A 141 11.69 15.43 -13.68
N PHE A 142 13.00 15.34 -13.41
CA PHE A 142 13.88 14.29 -13.93
C PHE A 142 13.37 12.87 -13.68
N GLN A 143 12.79 12.60 -12.51
CA GLN A 143 12.38 11.25 -12.11
C GLN A 143 11.11 10.82 -12.85
N TYR A 144 10.11 11.70 -12.98
CA TYR A 144 8.92 11.39 -13.78
C TYR A 144 9.26 11.33 -15.28
N ARG A 145 10.06 12.27 -15.79
CA ARG A 145 10.57 12.26 -17.17
C ARG A 145 11.23 10.93 -17.51
N SER A 146 12.20 10.52 -16.70
CA SER A 146 12.92 9.26 -16.88
C SER A 146 11.97 8.06 -16.90
N PHE A 147 11.02 7.98 -15.96
CA PHE A 147 10.03 6.90 -15.96
C PHE A 147 9.17 6.91 -17.22
N ARG A 148 8.60 8.07 -17.59
CA ARG A 148 7.73 8.25 -18.76
C ARG A 148 8.41 7.79 -20.04
N ASP A 149 9.65 8.21 -20.25
CA ASP A 149 10.39 7.92 -21.49
C ASP A 149 10.69 6.41 -21.61
N TYR A 150 10.77 5.66 -20.50
CA TYR A 150 10.89 4.20 -20.47
C TYR A 150 9.55 3.43 -20.41
N VAL A 151 8.38 4.08 -20.30
CA VAL A 151 7.07 3.39 -20.24
C VAL A 151 6.86 2.41 -21.40
N PRO A 152 7.13 2.76 -22.68
CA PRO A 152 6.93 1.82 -23.79
C PRO A 152 7.79 0.55 -23.65
N ALA A 153 9.06 0.72 -23.26
CA ALA A 153 9.98 -0.40 -23.04
C ALA A 153 9.52 -1.29 -21.88
N LEU A 154 9.09 -0.68 -20.76
CA LEU A 154 8.55 -1.40 -19.61
C LEU A 154 7.27 -2.19 -19.96
N VAL A 155 6.36 -1.62 -20.77
CA VAL A 155 5.17 -2.32 -21.26
C VAL A 155 5.55 -3.51 -22.15
N CYS A 156 6.54 -3.36 -23.03
CA CYS A 156 7.04 -4.46 -23.86
C CYS A 156 7.67 -5.57 -23.02
N ILE A 157 8.50 -5.23 -22.02
CA ILE A 157 9.12 -6.19 -21.09
C ILE A 157 8.04 -6.93 -20.29
N MET A 158 7.03 -6.22 -19.77
CA MET A 158 5.89 -6.82 -19.07
C MET A 158 5.13 -7.78 -19.99
N GLY A 159 4.84 -7.38 -21.24
CA GLY A 159 4.15 -8.22 -22.22
C GLY A 159 4.92 -9.50 -22.56
N LEU A 160 6.23 -9.38 -22.81
CA LEU A 160 7.11 -10.51 -23.07
C LEU A 160 7.21 -11.45 -21.86
N TYR A 161 7.37 -10.91 -20.65
CA TYR A 161 7.36 -11.69 -19.42
C TYR A 161 6.06 -12.48 -19.26
N LEU A 162 4.90 -11.84 -19.43
CA LEU A 162 3.59 -12.49 -19.27
C LEU A 162 3.36 -13.56 -20.34
N LEU A 163 3.82 -13.32 -21.58
CA LEU A 163 3.76 -14.30 -22.67
C LEU A 163 4.60 -15.54 -22.33
N ILE A 164 5.87 -15.37 -21.93
CA ILE A 164 6.75 -16.48 -21.57
C ILE A 164 6.23 -17.20 -20.32
N SER A 165 5.80 -16.47 -19.28
CA SER A 165 5.17 -17.02 -18.06
C SER A 165 3.98 -17.93 -18.43
N LYS A 166 3.11 -17.48 -19.34
CA LYS A 166 1.98 -18.26 -19.82
C LYS A 166 2.41 -19.49 -20.63
N ILE A 167 3.42 -19.40 -21.48
CA ILE A 167 3.96 -20.56 -22.21
C ILE A 167 4.50 -21.60 -21.22
N PHE A 168 5.27 -21.19 -20.21
CA PHE A 168 5.82 -22.09 -19.18
C PHE A 168 4.73 -22.72 -18.30
N THR A 169 3.61 -22.05 -18.03
CA THR A 169 2.48 -22.66 -17.31
C THR A 169 1.68 -23.67 -18.16
N LEU A 170 1.75 -23.59 -19.50
CA LEU A 170 1.14 -24.56 -20.42
C LEU A 170 2.04 -25.78 -20.70
N LEU A 171 3.36 -25.67 -20.52
CA LEU A 171 4.28 -26.80 -20.67
C LEU A 171 4.06 -27.83 -19.55
N PRO A 172 4.02 -29.15 -19.85
CA PRO A 172 3.95 -30.19 -18.83
C PRO A 172 5.14 -30.09 -17.86
N SER A 173 4.90 -30.28 -16.56
CA SER A 173 6.01 -30.38 -15.60
C SER A 173 6.49 -31.83 -15.49
N SER A 174 7.79 -32.04 -15.64
CA SER A 174 8.44 -33.36 -15.56
C SER A 174 8.24 -34.06 -14.21
N ALA A 175 7.83 -33.31 -13.18
CA ALA A 175 7.44 -33.81 -11.87
C ALA A 175 5.99 -34.37 -11.85
N SER A 176 5.04 -33.75 -12.56
CA SER A 176 3.63 -34.22 -12.58
C SER A 176 3.49 -35.59 -13.24
N ALA A 177 4.32 -35.87 -14.26
CA ALA A 177 4.35 -37.16 -14.94
C ALA A 177 4.87 -38.33 -14.07
N ARG A 178 5.55 -38.03 -12.95
CA ARG A 178 6.13 -39.06 -12.06
C ARG A 178 5.20 -39.44 -10.90
N TYR A 179 4.33 -38.54 -10.46
CA TYR A 179 3.35 -38.79 -9.38
C TYR A 179 2.02 -39.39 -9.87
N THR A 180 1.60 -39.11 -11.11
CA THR A 180 0.34 -39.63 -11.68
C THR A 180 0.28 -41.15 -11.87
N ARG A 181 1.39 -41.88 -11.67
CA ARG A 181 1.42 -43.36 -11.68
C ARG A 181 1.19 -44.02 -10.31
N LEU A 182 1.12 -43.26 -9.21
CA LEU A 182 1.20 -43.81 -7.85
C LEU A 182 -0.04 -43.59 -6.97
N GLU A 183 -0.95 -42.68 -7.32
CA GLU A 183 -2.15 -42.41 -6.50
C GLU A 183 -3.45 -42.76 -7.25
N GLY A 184 -3.96 -43.96 -6.96
CA GLY A 184 -5.29 -44.40 -7.37
C GLY A 184 -6.32 -44.24 -6.26
N SER A 185 -6.74 -43.01 -5.92
CA SER A 185 -8.00 -42.78 -5.17
C SER A 185 -8.45 -41.31 -5.19
N SER A 186 -9.69 -41.11 -5.64
CA SER A 186 -10.59 -39.96 -5.43
C SER A 186 -10.12 -38.81 -4.51
N SER A 187 -9.63 -37.72 -5.10
CA SER A 187 -9.68 -36.38 -4.51
C SER A 187 -9.95 -35.32 -5.61
N PRO A 188 -10.79 -34.30 -5.37
CA PRO A 188 -11.18 -33.36 -6.42
C PRO A 188 -10.11 -32.29 -6.67
N GLN A 189 -9.78 -32.10 -7.95
CA GLN A 189 -8.73 -31.24 -8.53
C GLN A 189 -7.28 -31.71 -8.33
N PRO A 190 -6.60 -32.21 -9.39
CA PRO A 190 -5.16 -32.39 -9.36
C PRO A 190 -4.48 -31.01 -9.28
N GLN A 191 -3.69 -30.78 -8.22
CA GLN A 191 -2.78 -29.64 -8.16
C GLN A 191 -1.65 -29.84 -9.16
N VAL A 192 -1.88 -29.38 -10.41
CA VAL A 192 -0.84 -29.32 -11.43
C VAL A 192 0.27 -28.39 -10.91
N LYS A 193 1.39 -28.97 -10.47
CA LYS A 193 2.60 -28.23 -10.11
C LYS A 193 3.15 -27.59 -11.39
N THR A 194 2.72 -26.35 -11.65
CA THR A 194 3.12 -25.57 -12.82
C THR A 194 4.64 -25.34 -12.83
N ASN A 195 5.24 -25.19 -14.02
CA ASN A 195 6.66 -24.84 -14.15
C ASN A 195 6.97 -23.38 -13.75
N ARG A 196 6.10 -22.74 -12.95
CA ARG A 196 6.17 -21.34 -12.55
C ARG A 196 7.42 -21.04 -11.71
N ILE A 197 7.76 -21.89 -10.74
CA ILE A 197 8.95 -21.68 -9.89
C ILE A 197 10.24 -21.75 -10.74
N PRO A 198 10.49 -22.79 -11.56
CA PRO A 198 11.63 -22.81 -12.49
C PRO A 198 11.67 -21.60 -13.44
N PHE A 199 10.53 -21.23 -14.06
CA PHE A 199 10.45 -20.05 -14.92
C PHE A 199 10.86 -18.78 -14.19
N LEU A 200 10.27 -18.52 -13.01
CA LEU A 200 10.58 -17.34 -12.21
C LEU A 200 12.07 -17.32 -11.83
N THR A 201 12.67 -18.44 -11.44
CA THR A 201 14.09 -18.50 -11.08
C THR A 201 14.97 -18.10 -12.26
N VAL A 202 14.78 -18.73 -13.43
CA VAL A 202 15.58 -18.43 -14.63
C VAL A 202 15.36 -17.00 -15.11
N PHE A 203 14.11 -16.56 -15.25
CA PHE A 203 13.80 -15.21 -15.71
C PHE A 203 14.37 -14.17 -14.75
N THR A 204 14.24 -14.38 -13.44
CA THR A 204 14.71 -13.41 -12.43
C THR A 204 16.24 -13.29 -12.42
N SER A 205 16.97 -14.40 -12.56
CA SER A 205 18.43 -14.36 -12.69
C SER A 205 18.87 -13.58 -13.93
N VAL A 206 18.24 -13.83 -15.09
CA VAL A 206 18.53 -13.10 -16.35
C VAL A 206 18.16 -11.63 -16.22
N PHE A 207 17.00 -11.32 -15.65
CA PHE A 207 16.48 -9.96 -15.45
C PHE A 207 17.40 -9.12 -14.56
N VAL A 208 17.82 -9.65 -13.42
CA VAL A 208 18.71 -8.93 -12.48
C VAL A 208 20.11 -8.74 -13.07
N PHE A 209 20.64 -9.71 -13.82
CA PHE A 209 21.90 -9.54 -14.55
C PHE A 209 21.79 -8.54 -15.71
N ALA A 210 20.69 -8.55 -16.47
CA ALA A 210 20.46 -7.55 -17.52
C ALA A 210 20.32 -6.12 -16.94
N LEU A 211 19.65 -5.98 -15.79
CA LEU A 211 19.50 -4.68 -15.12
C LEU A 211 20.81 -4.16 -14.53
N HIS A 212 21.59 -4.99 -13.83
CA HIS A 212 22.71 -4.50 -13.02
C HIS A 212 24.10 -4.98 -13.48
N GLY A 213 24.15 -5.78 -14.54
CA GLY A 213 25.37 -6.37 -15.06
C GLY A 213 26.11 -7.16 -13.99
N THR A 214 27.43 -6.99 -13.94
CA THR A 214 28.27 -7.61 -12.90
C THR A 214 27.92 -7.17 -11.49
N ASN A 215 27.33 -5.98 -11.28
CA ASN A 215 26.90 -5.53 -9.95
C ASN A 215 25.81 -6.42 -9.34
N SER A 216 25.16 -7.29 -10.12
CA SER A 216 24.28 -8.33 -9.58
C SER A 216 25.02 -9.27 -8.60
N LEU A 217 26.35 -9.43 -8.74
CA LEU A 217 27.18 -10.22 -7.83
C LEU A 217 27.30 -9.56 -6.44
N LYS A 218 27.43 -8.23 -6.38
CA LYS A 218 27.43 -7.46 -5.11
C LYS A 218 26.08 -7.59 -4.41
N LEU A 219 25.00 -7.42 -5.18
CA LEU A 219 23.65 -7.61 -4.69
C LEU A 219 23.46 -9.04 -4.14
N LEU A 220 23.83 -10.06 -4.91
CA LEU A 220 23.72 -11.47 -4.52
C LEU A 220 24.53 -11.79 -3.26
N LEU A 221 25.74 -11.24 -3.12
CA LEU A 221 26.55 -11.37 -1.90
C LEU A 221 25.79 -10.85 -0.68
N ILE A 222 25.22 -9.64 -0.76
CA ILE A 222 24.40 -9.07 0.32
C ILE A 222 23.19 -9.96 0.64
N LEU A 223 22.51 -10.49 -0.38
CA LEU A 223 21.36 -11.39 -0.20
C LEU A 223 21.76 -12.68 0.53
N VAL A 224 22.84 -13.33 0.10
CA VAL A 224 23.34 -14.57 0.71
C VAL A 224 23.82 -14.33 2.14
N THR A 225 24.51 -13.22 2.41
CA THR A 225 24.93 -12.84 3.77
C THR A 225 23.72 -12.62 4.68
N ASN A 226 22.70 -11.87 4.23
CA ASN A 226 21.46 -11.68 5.01
C ASN A 226 20.73 -13.00 5.26
N TYR A 227 20.62 -13.86 4.24
CA TYR A 227 20.00 -15.18 4.38
C TYR A 227 20.73 -16.04 5.42
N ALA A 228 22.07 -16.13 5.35
CA ALA A 228 22.88 -16.88 6.31
C ALA A 228 22.71 -16.34 7.74
N LEU A 229 22.71 -15.01 7.91
CA LEU A 229 22.50 -14.35 9.20
C LEU A 229 21.10 -14.61 9.77
N ALA A 230 20.07 -14.58 8.92
CA ALA A 230 18.69 -14.90 9.30
C ALA A 230 18.53 -16.37 9.70
N LYS A 231 19.08 -17.32 8.92
CA LYS A 231 18.97 -18.76 9.20
C LYS A 231 19.72 -19.16 10.49
N THR A 232 20.92 -18.62 10.71
CA THR A 232 21.74 -18.90 11.90
C THR A 232 21.14 -18.33 13.18
N LEU A 233 20.68 -17.07 13.16
CA LEU A 233 20.18 -16.40 14.36
C LEU A 233 18.66 -16.56 14.61
N GLY A 234 17.87 -16.97 13.62
CA GLY A 234 16.41 -17.12 13.73
C GLY A 234 15.99 -17.91 14.98
N GLY A 235 14.93 -17.46 15.65
CA GLY A 235 14.47 -17.96 16.96
C GLY A 235 15.22 -17.39 18.18
N ARG A 236 16.39 -16.77 18.04
CA ARG A 236 17.11 -16.10 19.15
C ARG A 236 16.59 -14.68 19.35
N ARG A 237 16.53 -14.20 20.62
CA ARG A 237 16.05 -12.85 20.97
C ARG A 237 16.80 -11.70 20.27
N ILE A 238 18.08 -11.88 19.95
CA ILE A 238 18.92 -10.88 19.28
C ILE A 238 18.64 -10.76 17.76
N ALA A 239 17.98 -11.74 17.15
CA ALA A 239 17.88 -11.81 15.69
C ALA A 239 17.17 -10.61 15.03
N PRO A 240 16.09 -10.04 15.60
CA PRO A 240 15.49 -8.82 15.06
C PRO A 240 16.46 -7.62 15.04
N GLY A 241 17.18 -7.41 16.15
CA GLY A 241 18.14 -6.31 16.26
C GLY A 241 19.30 -6.45 15.27
N VAL A 242 19.85 -7.66 15.14
CA VAL A 242 20.92 -7.97 14.18
C VAL A 242 20.44 -7.83 12.74
N ALA A 243 19.21 -8.27 12.42
CA ALA A 243 18.63 -8.13 11.09
C ALA A 243 18.49 -6.64 10.69
N PHE A 244 17.97 -5.79 11.57
CA PHE A 244 17.91 -4.35 11.31
C PHE A 244 19.30 -3.70 11.23
N ALA A 245 20.21 -4.02 12.14
CA ALA A 245 21.55 -3.45 12.17
C ALA A 245 22.34 -3.78 10.89
N PHE A 246 22.34 -5.05 10.45
CA PHE A 246 22.98 -5.45 9.20
C PHE A 246 22.40 -4.72 7.98
N ASN A 247 21.07 -4.66 7.89
CA ASN A 247 20.39 -4.10 6.72
C ASN A 247 20.50 -2.57 6.63
N ILE A 248 20.36 -1.86 7.75
CA ILE A 248 20.57 -0.41 7.82
C ILE A 248 22.05 -0.08 7.58
N GLY A 249 22.97 -0.80 8.24
CA GLY A 249 24.42 -0.62 8.05
C GLY A 249 24.86 -0.85 6.60
N THR A 250 24.35 -1.90 5.95
CA THR A 250 24.61 -2.17 4.53
C THR A 250 24.08 -1.04 3.65
N LEU A 251 22.88 -0.53 3.94
CA LEU A 251 22.25 0.54 3.16
C LEU A 251 23.02 1.87 3.26
N PHE A 252 23.56 2.22 4.44
CA PHE A 252 24.51 3.33 4.59
C PHE A 252 25.85 3.07 3.88
N ALA A 253 26.43 1.88 4.04
CA ALA A 253 27.71 1.53 3.42
C ALA A 253 27.63 1.56 1.88
N VAL A 254 26.54 1.05 1.30
CA VAL A 254 26.24 1.12 -0.14
C VAL A 254 26.09 2.56 -0.61
N HIS A 255 25.46 3.44 0.18
CA HIS A 255 25.30 4.85 -0.17
C HIS A 255 26.62 5.63 -0.11
N TRP A 256 27.38 5.54 0.97
CA TRP A 256 28.65 6.26 1.14
C TRP A 256 29.74 5.83 0.15
N ASN A 257 29.64 4.63 -0.42
CA ASN A 257 30.57 4.10 -1.43
C ASN A 257 29.99 4.08 -2.85
N ASP A 258 28.86 4.77 -3.10
CA ASP A 258 28.11 4.83 -4.38
C ASP A 258 27.93 3.46 -5.08
N GLY A 259 27.54 2.43 -4.32
CA GLY A 259 27.36 1.07 -4.84
C GLY A 259 28.65 0.27 -5.03
N PHE A 260 29.78 0.75 -4.48
CA PHE A 260 31.12 0.18 -4.51
C PHE A 260 31.66 -0.08 -5.93
N GLU A 261 32.52 0.78 -6.47
CA GLU A 261 33.22 0.50 -7.73
C GLU A 261 34.19 -0.70 -7.59
N TYR A 262 34.27 -1.56 -8.61
CA TYR A 262 35.13 -2.75 -8.53
C TYR A 262 36.61 -2.39 -8.53
N SER A 263 37.00 -1.43 -9.37
CA SER A 263 38.33 -0.84 -9.44
C SER A 263 38.80 -0.26 -8.10
N LYS A 264 37.89 0.37 -7.33
CA LYS A 264 38.16 0.89 -5.97
C LYS A 264 38.30 -0.21 -4.91
N ILE A 265 37.65 -1.36 -5.07
CA ILE A 265 37.86 -2.54 -4.21
C ILE A 265 39.21 -3.18 -4.50
N SER A 266 39.53 -3.39 -5.78
CA SER A 266 40.82 -3.90 -6.25
C SER A 266 40.99 -3.58 -7.73
N PRO A 267 42.14 -3.03 -8.17
CA PRO A 267 42.40 -2.77 -9.59
C PRO A 267 42.22 -4.01 -10.48
N ALA A 268 42.56 -5.20 -9.97
CA ALA A 268 42.40 -6.47 -10.67
C ALA A 268 40.93 -6.83 -10.98
N LEU A 269 39.95 -6.26 -10.27
CA LEU A 269 38.52 -6.45 -10.52
C LEU A 269 37.96 -5.44 -11.53
N GLY A 270 38.76 -4.49 -12.02
CA GLY A 270 38.31 -3.44 -12.93
C GLY A 270 37.65 -3.95 -14.22
N PHE A 271 38.02 -5.13 -14.70
CA PHE A 271 37.38 -5.76 -15.87
C PHE A 271 35.87 -6.03 -15.67
N LEU A 272 35.42 -6.25 -14.44
CA LEU A 272 34.00 -6.44 -14.13
C LEU A 272 33.19 -5.17 -14.40
N GLU A 273 33.81 -3.99 -14.50
CA GLU A 273 33.13 -2.75 -14.84
C GLU A 273 32.74 -2.63 -16.31
N ALA A 274 33.18 -3.55 -17.18
CA ALA A 274 32.88 -3.53 -18.61
C ALA A 274 31.37 -3.65 -18.93
N PHE A 275 30.60 -4.38 -18.12
CA PHE A 275 29.16 -4.50 -18.26
C PHE A 275 28.43 -4.14 -16.96
N LYS A 276 27.95 -2.89 -16.88
CA LYS A 276 27.23 -2.35 -15.71
C LYS A 276 25.70 -2.54 -15.75
N GLY A 277 25.15 -3.10 -16.84
CA GLY A 277 23.72 -3.34 -17.02
C GLY A 277 22.90 -2.11 -17.44
N LEU A 278 21.60 -2.31 -17.70
CA LEU A 278 20.65 -1.28 -18.15
C LEU A 278 20.34 -0.19 -17.11
N LEU A 279 20.38 -0.55 -15.83
CA LEU A 279 20.20 0.32 -14.67
C LEU A 279 21.41 0.16 -13.73
N PRO A 280 22.57 0.75 -14.08
CA PRO A 280 23.83 0.49 -13.38
C PRO A 280 23.85 0.94 -11.92
N ARG A 281 23.00 1.90 -11.55
CA ARG A 281 22.82 2.40 -10.17
C ARG A 281 21.95 1.46 -9.33
N TRP A 282 22.41 0.22 -9.15
CA TRP A 282 21.73 -0.81 -8.35
C TRP A 282 21.42 -0.36 -6.91
N GLN A 283 22.26 0.51 -6.34
CA GLN A 283 22.12 1.11 -5.01
C GLN A 283 20.77 1.83 -4.81
N ILE A 284 20.17 2.40 -5.86
CA ILE A 284 18.88 3.11 -5.76
C ILE A 284 17.73 2.11 -5.49
N ASN A 285 17.73 0.96 -6.17
CA ASN A 285 16.72 -0.08 -6.00
C ASN A 285 16.96 -0.91 -4.71
N PHE A 286 18.18 -0.86 -4.17
CA PHE A 286 18.52 -1.59 -2.95
C PHE A 286 17.69 -1.14 -1.74
N ASN A 287 17.26 0.12 -1.66
CA ASN A 287 16.43 0.60 -0.55
C ASN A 287 15.12 -0.19 -0.38
N ILE A 288 14.43 -0.53 -1.49
CA ILE A 288 13.21 -1.36 -1.45
C ILE A 288 13.57 -2.83 -1.20
N THR A 289 14.69 -3.29 -1.77
CA THR A 289 15.21 -4.64 -1.58
C THR A 289 15.49 -4.93 -0.09
N MET A 290 16.13 -3.99 0.61
CA MET A 290 16.44 -4.05 2.05
C MET A 290 15.22 -4.39 2.92
N LEU A 291 14.05 -3.77 2.62
CA LEU A 291 12.81 -4.03 3.33
C LEU A 291 12.37 -5.50 3.23
N ARG A 292 12.59 -6.14 2.07
CA ARG A 292 12.33 -7.58 1.88
C ARG A 292 13.31 -8.45 2.66
N LEU A 293 14.56 -8.03 2.77
CA LEU A 293 15.60 -8.79 3.49
C LEU A 293 15.25 -8.88 4.98
N VAL A 294 14.81 -7.76 5.55
CA VAL A 294 14.28 -7.67 6.92
C VAL A 294 12.94 -8.43 7.07
N SER A 295 12.03 -8.35 6.09
CA SER A 295 10.79 -9.15 6.10
C SER A 295 11.05 -10.64 6.24
N PHE A 296 11.93 -11.20 5.40
CA PHE A 296 12.30 -12.62 5.48
C PHE A 296 12.94 -12.97 6.83
N ALA A 297 13.87 -12.15 7.30
CA ALA A 297 14.59 -12.40 8.56
C ALA A 297 13.64 -12.45 9.77
N LEU A 298 12.65 -11.55 9.82
CA LEU A 298 11.66 -11.48 10.90
C LEU A 298 10.58 -12.55 10.76
N ASP A 299 10.06 -12.79 9.55
CA ASP A 299 9.07 -13.84 9.31
C ASP A 299 9.64 -15.24 9.65
N TYR A 300 10.91 -15.52 9.27
CA TYR A 300 11.60 -16.75 9.68
C TYR A 300 11.92 -16.80 11.18
N HIS A 301 12.32 -15.67 11.79
CA HIS A 301 12.56 -15.61 13.23
C HIS A 301 11.29 -15.96 14.02
N TRP A 302 10.11 -15.46 13.61
CA TRP A 302 8.84 -15.77 14.27
C TRP A 302 8.41 -17.22 14.05
N ALA A 303 8.53 -17.77 12.83
CA ALA A 303 8.27 -19.19 12.57
C ALA A 303 9.16 -20.11 13.44
N LYS A 304 10.45 -19.77 13.58
CA LYS A 304 11.37 -20.53 14.42
C LYS A 304 11.13 -20.31 15.92
N ALA A 305 10.66 -19.14 16.34
CA ALA A 305 10.26 -18.89 17.73
C ALA A 305 8.98 -19.67 18.11
N GLU A 306 8.01 -19.79 17.20
CA GLU A 306 6.82 -20.64 17.35
C GLU A 306 7.21 -22.12 17.50
N ALA A 307 8.09 -22.62 16.63
CA ALA A 307 8.60 -23.99 16.72
C ALA A 307 9.36 -24.25 18.03
N ASN A 308 10.23 -23.31 18.44
CA ASN A 308 10.96 -23.39 19.72
C ASN A 308 10.03 -23.36 20.95
N ALA A 309 8.82 -22.81 20.82
CA ALA A 309 7.81 -22.77 21.88
C ALA A 309 6.92 -24.04 21.92
N GLY A 310 7.25 -25.08 21.14
CA GLY A 310 6.46 -26.31 21.02
C GLY A 310 5.26 -26.20 20.07
N GLY A 311 5.15 -25.10 19.32
CA GLY A 311 4.19 -24.96 18.22
C GLY A 311 4.68 -25.64 16.94
N GLN A 312 3.79 -25.69 15.94
CA GLN A 312 4.14 -26.19 14.60
C GLN A 312 3.96 -25.05 13.58
N ALA A 313 5.05 -24.38 13.25
CA ALA A 313 5.05 -23.32 12.23
C ALA A 313 4.48 -23.84 10.90
N GLY A 314 3.63 -23.07 10.24
CA GLY A 314 2.91 -23.49 9.04
C GLY A 314 1.59 -24.23 9.29
N ARG A 315 1.31 -24.68 10.52
CA ARG A 315 0.06 -25.40 10.84
C ARG A 315 -1.19 -24.54 10.62
N ALA A 316 -1.24 -23.35 11.23
CA ALA A 316 -2.42 -22.50 11.18
C ALA A 316 -2.76 -22.03 9.76
N ILE A 317 -1.76 -21.74 8.92
CA ILE A 317 -2.02 -21.42 7.51
C ILE A 317 -2.49 -22.66 6.75
N SER A 318 -2.00 -23.86 7.07
CA SER A 318 -2.46 -25.12 6.47
C SER A 318 -3.94 -25.37 6.78
N GLU A 319 -4.36 -25.17 8.03
CA GLU A 319 -5.77 -25.28 8.46
C GLU A 319 -6.67 -24.34 7.63
N VAL A 320 -6.35 -23.04 7.55
CA VAL A 320 -7.06 -22.07 6.68
C VAL A 320 -7.07 -22.50 5.20
N THR A 321 -5.99 -23.15 4.76
CA THR A 321 -5.76 -23.58 3.37
C THR A 321 -6.51 -24.87 3.00
N HIS A 322 -7.10 -25.57 3.98
CA HIS A 322 -8.05 -26.67 3.79
C HIS A 322 -9.52 -26.21 3.79
N GLU A 323 -9.82 -25.00 4.26
CA GLU A 323 -11.18 -24.44 4.19
C GLU A 323 -11.59 -24.16 2.72
N PRO A 324 -12.88 -24.26 2.37
CA PRO A 324 -13.38 -24.01 1.01
C PRO A 324 -13.46 -22.50 0.67
N ARG A 325 -12.45 -21.72 1.06
CA ARG A 325 -12.32 -20.28 0.82
C ARG A 325 -10.86 -19.88 0.60
N GLU A 326 -10.64 -18.70 0.05
CA GLU A 326 -9.29 -18.13 -0.01
C GLU A 326 -8.84 -17.59 1.36
N ALA A 327 -7.55 -17.74 1.65
CA ALA A 327 -6.91 -17.09 2.79
C ALA A 327 -6.90 -15.56 2.58
N THR A 328 -7.41 -14.82 3.56
CA THR A 328 -7.41 -13.35 3.54
C THR A 328 -6.00 -12.79 3.59
N TYR A 329 -5.80 -11.56 3.09
CA TYR A 329 -4.51 -10.86 3.19
C TYR A 329 -3.91 -10.86 4.60
N GLN A 330 -4.73 -10.84 5.65
CA GLN A 330 -4.25 -10.88 7.02
C GLN A 330 -3.75 -12.27 7.44
N GLU A 331 -4.42 -13.34 7.03
CA GLU A 331 -3.97 -14.71 7.27
C GLU A 331 -2.68 -14.98 6.51
N ARG A 332 -2.63 -14.67 5.21
CA ARG A 332 -1.43 -14.83 4.36
C ARG A 332 -0.22 -14.07 4.89
N THR A 333 -0.43 -12.86 5.42
CA THR A 333 0.67 -12.11 6.04
C THR A 333 1.02 -12.61 7.44
N ARG A 334 0.06 -12.78 8.36
CA ARG A 334 0.34 -13.02 9.80
C ARG A 334 0.70 -14.45 10.15
N LEU A 335 0.10 -15.43 9.50
CA LEU A 335 0.36 -16.83 9.81
C LEU A 335 1.76 -17.21 9.30
N THR A 336 2.44 -18.06 10.04
CA THR A 336 3.76 -18.60 9.69
C THR A 336 3.62 -19.61 8.56
N ARG A 337 4.71 -19.84 7.82
CA ARG A 337 4.84 -20.89 6.82
C ARG A 337 5.59 -22.09 7.40
N HIS A 338 5.64 -23.23 6.72
CA HIS A 338 6.45 -24.36 7.17
C HIS A 338 7.94 -24.00 7.11
N LEU A 339 8.75 -24.49 8.05
CA LEU A 339 10.18 -24.08 8.17
C LEU A 339 11.03 -24.40 6.92
N GLU A 340 10.60 -25.39 6.14
CA GLU A 340 11.19 -25.86 4.88
C GLU A 340 11.00 -24.85 3.73
N GLU A 341 9.92 -24.07 3.76
CA GLU A 341 9.62 -23.04 2.75
C GLU A 341 10.56 -21.83 2.85
N TYR A 342 11.13 -21.59 4.04
CA TYR A 342 12.15 -20.55 4.29
C TYR A 342 13.53 -21.01 3.78
N ASN A 343 13.59 -21.45 2.53
CA ASN A 343 14.81 -21.87 1.83
C ASN A 343 15.35 -20.77 0.91
N LEU A 344 16.57 -20.96 0.40
CA LEU A 344 17.28 -19.96 -0.40
C LEU A 344 16.56 -19.65 -1.73
N SER A 345 15.92 -20.64 -2.36
CA SER A 345 15.20 -20.43 -3.63
C SER A 345 13.97 -19.54 -3.42
N SER A 346 13.11 -19.86 -2.45
CA SER A 346 11.94 -19.04 -2.11
C SER A 346 12.35 -17.62 -1.71
N TYR A 347 13.46 -17.48 -0.96
CA TYR A 347 14.01 -16.19 -0.56
C TYR A 347 14.46 -15.35 -1.77
N LEU A 348 15.29 -15.90 -2.66
CA LEU A 348 15.78 -15.18 -3.84
C LEU A 348 14.61 -14.78 -4.76
N LEU A 349 13.65 -15.67 -4.98
CA LEU A 349 12.43 -15.39 -5.75
C LEU A 349 11.62 -14.23 -5.17
N TYR A 350 11.39 -14.23 -3.85
CA TYR A 350 10.69 -13.14 -3.16
C TYR A 350 11.43 -11.80 -3.27
N VAL A 351 12.74 -11.81 -3.01
CA VAL A 351 13.55 -10.59 -3.00
C VAL A 351 13.64 -9.97 -4.39
N LEU A 352 13.88 -10.80 -5.41
CA LEU A 352 14.20 -10.35 -6.76
C LEU A 352 12.99 -10.34 -7.73
N TYR A 353 11.77 -10.67 -7.25
CA TYR A 353 10.56 -10.81 -8.08
C TYR A 353 10.37 -9.64 -9.07
N PRO A 354 10.48 -9.87 -10.41
CA PRO A 354 10.66 -8.82 -11.41
C PRO A 354 9.60 -7.73 -11.39
N ALA A 355 8.32 -8.14 -11.32
CA ALA A 355 7.18 -7.22 -11.38
C ALA A 355 7.14 -6.22 -10.23
N LEU A 356 7.84 -6.48 -9.12
CA LEU A 356 7.90 -5.58 -7.97
C LEU A 356 9.31 -5.06 -7.66
N PHE A 357 10.36 -5.58 -8.32
CA PHE A 357 11.76 -5.36 -7.93
C PHE A 357 12.21 -3.89 -7.98
N ILE A 358 11.89 -3.17 -9.06
CA ILE A 358 12.38 -1.79 -9.28
C ILE A 358 11.67 -0.79 -8.35
N ALA A 359 10.33 -0.72 -8.42
CA ALA A 359 9.53 0.20 -7.59
C ALA A 359 8.11 -0.33 -7.34
N GLY A 360 7.96 -1.64 -7.10
CA GLY A 360 6.66 -2.23 -6.78
C GLY A 360 6.23 -2.00 -5.32
N PRO A 361 4.91 -2.13 -5.02
CA PRO A 361 4.44 -2.25 -3.65
C PRO A 361 5.16 -3.37 -2.88
N ILE A 362 5.42 -3.11 -1.60
CA ILE A 362 6.11 -4.01 -0.69
C ILE A 362 5.15 -5.12 -0.20
N MET A 363 5.55 -6.38 -0.36
CA MET A 363 4.83 -7.54 0.17
C MET A 363 5.66 -8.21 1.27
N THR A 364 5.03 -8.93 2.19
CA THR A 364 5.73 -9.77 3.18
C THR A 364 6.20 -11.08 2.51
N PHE A 365 7.17 -11.78 3.13
CA PHE A 365 7.63 -13.06 2.59
C PHE A 365 6.49 -14.11 2.61
N ASN A 366 5.77 -14.22 3.74
CA ASN A 366 4.69 -15.20 3.89
C ASN A 366 3.52 -14.97 2.90
N ASP A 367 3.19 -13.72 2.57
CA ASP A 367 2.12 -13.41 1.62
C ASP A 367 2.55 -13.68 0.18
N PHE A 368 3.80 -13.34 -0.18
CA PHE A 368 4.34 -13.66 -1.50
C PHE A 368 4.44 -15.17 -1.73
N THR A 369 5.04 -15.93 -0.80
CA THR A 369 5.21 -17.39 -0.92
C THR A 369 3.87 -18.11 -1.01
N HIS A 370 2.91 -17.75 -0.15
CA HIS A 370 1.54 -18.26 -0.26
C HIS A 370 0.96 -18.01 -1.66
N GLN A 371 1.10 -16.80 -2.22
CA GLN A 371 0.54 -16.48 -3.53
C GLN A 371 1.28 -17.12 -4.71
N VAL A 372 2.57 -17.47 -4.57
CA VAL A 372 3.31 -18.22 -5.59
C VAL A 372 2.91 -19.70 -5.63
N GLU A 373 2.68 -20.32 -4.46
CA GLU A 373 2.22 -21.71 -4.36
C GLU A 373 0.73 -21.85 -4.67
N ARG A 374 -0.09 -20.92 -4.16
CA ARG A 374 -1.54 -20.88 -4.33
C ARG A 374 -1.95 -19.48 -4.83
N PRO A 375 -1.91 -19.26 -6.16
CA PRO A 375 -2.31 -18.00 -6.78
C PRO A 375 -3.70 -17.55 -6.31
N THR A 376 -3.80 -16.28 -5.91
CA THR A 376 -5.09 -15.67 -5.55
C THR A 376 -5.92 -15.45 -6.82
N ARG A 377 -7.24 -15.67 -6.76
CA ARG A 377 -8.12 -15.52 -7.94
C ARG A 377 -8.33 -14.05 -8.32
N ILE A 378 -7.43 -13.51 -9.12
CA ILE A 378 -7.56 -12.18 -9.71
C ILE A 378 -8.37 -12.28 -11.02
N ASP A 379 -9.61 -11.77 -10.99
CA ASP A 379 -10.45 -11.74 -12.19
C ASP A 379 -9.87 -10.82 -13.28
N THR A 380 -9.94 -11.27 -14.55
CA THR A 380 -9.40 -10.55 -15.71
C THR A 380 -10.07 -9.19 -15.89
N ARG A 381 -11.38 -9.05 -15.61
CA ARG A 381 -12.08 -7.75 -15.66
C ARG A 381 -11.50 -6.77 -14.63
N THR A 382 -11.01 -7.27 -13.50
CA THR A 382 -10.35 -6.45 -12.47
C THR A 382 -8.97 -5.98 -12.93
N VAL A 383 -8.19 -6.84 -13.59
CA VAL A 383 -6.90 -6.45 -14.22
C VAL A 383 -7.13 -5.39 -15.30
N VAL A 384 -8.08 -5.61 -16.21
CA VAL A 384 -8.42 -4.65 -17.30
C VAL A 384 -8.89 -3.31 -16.75
N ARG A 385 -9.80 -3.31 -15.76
CA ARG A 385 -10.22 -2.07 -15.06
C ARG A 385 -9.04 -1.35 -14.39
N TYR A 386 -8.07 -2.09 -13.87
CA TYR A 386 -6.88 -1.51 -13.25
C TYR A 386 -5.92 -0.92 -14.30
N ALA A 387 -5.76 -1.58 -15.45
CA ALA A 387 -5.02 -1.07 -16.60
C ALA A 387 -5.62 0.24 -17.14
N ILE A 388 -6.95 0.30 -17.31
CA ILE A 388 -7.66 1.52 -17.71
C ILE A 388 -7.40 2.65 -16.70
N ARG A 389 -7.46 2.38 -15.39
CA ARG A 389 -7.12 3.37 -14.34
C ARG A 389 -5.66 3.82 -14.39
N PHE A 390 -4.73 2.95 -14.76
CA PHE A 390 -3.33 3.32 -14.96
C PHE A 390 -3.17 4.27 -16.17
N VAL A 391 -3.76 3.92 -17.33
CA VAL A 391 -3.74 4.77 -18.54
C VAL A 391 -4.37 6.13 -18.28
N ILE A 392 -5.53 6.19 -17.60
CA ILE A 392 -6.16 7.46 -17.20
C ILE A 392 -5.23 8.26 -16.27
N SER A 393 -4.55 7.62 -15.31
CA SER A 393 -3.61 8.33 -14.42
C SER A 393 -2.42 8.93 -15.18
N LEU A 394 -1.89 8.20 -16.16
CA LEU A 394 -0.80 8.65 -17.02
C LEU A 394 -1.26 9.81 -17.92
N PHE A 395 -2.43 9.70 -18.56
CA PHE A 395 -3.00 10.77 -19.38
C PHE A 395 -3.33 12.02 -18.56
N THR A 396 -3.84 11.88 -17.33
CA THR A 396 -4.06 13.00 -16.42
C THR A 396 -2.76 13.74 -16.08
N MET A 397 -1.67 13.01 -15.84
CA MET A 397 -0.36 13.63 -15.58
C MET A 397 0.19 14.35 -16.82
N GLU A 398 0.12 13.73 -18.00
CA GLU A 398 0.50 14.39 -19.25
C GLU A 398 -0.35 15.65 -19.50
N LEU A 399 -1.66 15.60 -19.30
CA LEU A 399 -2.54 16.77 -19.44
C LEU A 399 -2.15 17.89 -18.48
N ILE A 400 -1.84 17.58 -17.21
CA ILE A 400 -1.35 18.57 -16.24
C ILE A 400 -0.03 19.18 -16.72
N LEU A 401 0.95 18.37 -17.13
CA LEU A 401 2.26 18.88 -17.58
C LEU A 401 2.19 19.74 -18.86
N HIS A 402 1.14 19.63 -19.70
CA HIS A 402 0.95 20.48 -20.88
C HIS A 402 0.24 21.81 -20.59
N PHE A 403 -0.44 21.94 -19.44
CA PHE A 403 -1.26 23.11 -19.11
C PHE A 403 -0.88 23.81 -17.80
N ILE A 404 -0.13 23.15 -16.91
CA ILE A 404 0.21 23.59 -15.55
C ILE A 404 1.72 23.37 -15.34
N TYR A 405 2.52 24.41 -15.57
CA TYR A 405 4.00 24.38 -15.57
C TYR A 405 4.61 24.67 -14.18
N VAL A 406 3.99 24.16 -13.12
CA VAL A 406 4.37 24.52 -11.74
C VAL A 406 5.67 23.91 -11.27
N ASN A 407 6.25 22.90 -11.93
CA ASN A 407 7.61 22.45 -11.59
C ASN A 407 8.63 23.42 -12.19
N ALA A 408 8.46 23.80 -13.46
CA ALA A 408 9.30 24.80 -14.12
C ALA A 408 9.30 26.13 -13.35
N ILE A 409 8.10 26.64 -13.00
CA ILE A 409 7.95 27.84 -12.16
C ILE A 409 8.68 27.69 -10.82
N LYS A 410 8.61 26.51 -10.20
CA LYS A 410 9.18 26.27 -8.87
C LYS A 410 10.70 26.15 -8.89
N ASP A 411 11.25 25.42 -9.86
CA ASP A 411 12.68 25.16 -9.96
C ASP A 411 13.45 26.44 -10.34
N THR A 412 12.83 27.39 -11.06
CA THR A 412 13.41 28.73 -11.34
C THR A 412 12.93 29.84 -10.40
N LYS A 413 12.11 29.52 -9.38
CA LYS A 413 11.51 30.48 -8.43
C LYS A 413 10.73 31.63 -9.10
N ALA A 414 10.10 31.38 -10.24
CA ALA A 414 9.44 32.36 -11.10
C ALA A 414 8.04 32.80 -10.61
N TRP A 415 7.92 33.12 -9.31
CA TRP A 415 6.70 33.57 -8.63
C TRP A 415 6.83 34.99 -8.05
N THR A 416 7.84 35.76 -8.44
CA THR A 416 7.98 37.17 -8.05
C THR A 416 6.72 37.95 -8.41
N GLY A 417 6.15 38.67 -7.45
CA GLY A 417 4.90 39.41 -7.63
C GLY A 417 3.63 38.57 -7.70
N ALA A 418 3.70 37.25 -7.45
CA ALA A 418 2.52 36.39 -7.38
C ALA A 418 1.64 36.72 -6.16
N THR A 419 0.33 36.71 -6.36
CA THR A 419 -0.65 36.87 -5.27
C THR A 419 -0.62 35.68 -4.30
N PRO A 420 -1.13 35.85 -3.06
CA PRO A 420 -1.30 34.75 -2.09
C PRO A 420 -2.02 33.52 -2.66
N LEU A 421 -3.05 33.73 -3.49
CA LEU A 421 -3.78 32.68 -4.19
C LEU A 421 -2.90 31.95 -5.21
N GLU A 422 -2.16 32.69 -6.04
CA GLU A 422 -1.25 32.11 -7.04
C GLU A 422 -0.16 31.26 -6.40
N LEU A 423 0.48 31.78 -5.34
CA LEU A 423 1.53 31.07 -4.63
C LEU A 423 0.99 29.80 -3.94
N SER A 424 -0.21 29.88 -3.35
CA SER A 424 -0.93 28.72 -2.82
C SER A 424 -1.23 27.67 -3.90
N MET A 425 -1.65 28.09 -5.10
CA MET A 425 -1.96 27.18 -6.21
C MET A 425 -0.70 26.55 -6.82
N ILE A 426 0.42 27.27 -6.93
CA ILE A 426 1.72 26.69 -7.31
C ILE A 426 2.08 25.55 -6.35
N GLY A 427 2.00 25.81 -5.03
CA GLY A 427 2.27 24.80 -4.01
C GLY A 427 1.31 23.60 -4.08
N PHE A 428 0.00 23.84 -4.14
CA PHE A 428 -1.00 22.79 -4.21
C PHE A 428 -0.80 21.87 -5.44
N TRP A 429 -0.61 22.44 -6.63
CA TRP A 429 -0.41 21.65 -7.84
C TRP A 429 0.94 20.94 -7.88
N ASN A 430 1.99 21.50 -7.29
CA ASN A 430 3.25 20.79 -7.12
C ASN A 430 3.06 19.51 -6.28
N LEU A 431 2.27 19.57 -5.19
CA LEU A 431 1.94 18.38 -4.39
C LEU A 431 1.05 17.37 -5.13
N ILE A 432 0.14 17.82 -6.00
CA ILE A 432 -0.64 16.93 -6.89
C ILE A 432 0.28 16.22 -7.89
N ILE A 433 1.24 16.93 -8.50
CA ILE A 433 2.25 16.35 -9.39
C ILE A 433 3.11 15.34 -8.63
N VAL A 434 3.58 15.64 -7.42
CA VAL A 434 4.35 14.69 -6.59
C VAL A 434 3.53 13.43 -6.28
N TRP A 435 2.23 13.57 -5.98
CA TRP A 435 1.33 12.43 -5.79
C TRP A 435 1.18 11.59 -7.07
N LEU A 436 0.96 12.20 -8.24
CA LEU A 436 0.84 11.50 -9.54
C LEU A 436 2.14 10.81 -9.96
N LYS A 437 3.28 11.50 -9.81
CA LYS A 437 4.63 11.02 -10.08
C LYS A 437 4.95 9.72 -9.35
N LEU A 438 4.47 9.56 -8.11
CA LEU A 438 4.64 8.32 -7.33
C LEU A 438 3.52 7.30 -7.60
N LEU A 439 2.29 7.77 -7.82
CA LEU A 439 1.13 6.95 -8.17
C LEU A 439 1.41 6.09 -9.42
N ILE A 440 1.91 6.69 -10.49
CA ILE A 440 1.97 6.08 -11.81
C ILE A 440 2.93 4.86 -11.84
N PRO A 441 4.21 4.95 -11.39
CA PRO A 441 5.09 3.78 -11.29
C PRO A 441 4.52 2.70 -10.36
N TRP A 442 3.99 3.06 -9.19
CA TRP A 442 3.42 2.09 -8.26
C TRP A 442 2.19 1.37 -8.85
N ARG A 443 1.35 2.07 -9.62
CA ARG A 443 0.27 1.46 -10.39
C ARG A 443 0.77 0.53 -11.48
N PHE A 444 1.83 0.91 -12.20
CA PHE A 444 2.42 0.08 -13.26
C PHE A 444 2.95 -1.25 -12.71
N PHE A 445 3.82 -1.21 -11.71
CA PHE A 445 4.39 -2.43 -11.11
C PHE A 445 3.33 -3.29 -10.41
N ARG A 446 2.30 -2.67 -9.81
CA ARG A 446 1.14 -3.41 -9.30
C ARG A 446 0.30 -4.07 -10.40
N LEU A 447 0.12 -3.39 -11.55
CA LEU A 447 -0.60 -3.95 -12.70
C LEU A 447 0.13 -5.19 -13.24
N TRP A 448 1.46 -5.11 -13.38
CA TRP A 448 2.29 -6.24 -13.78
C TRP A 448 2.11 -7.42 -12.80
N ALA A 449 2.28 -7.18 -11.49
CA ALA A 449 2.09 -8.22 -10.49
C ALA A 449 0.69 -8.87 -10.55
N MET A 450 -0.37 -8.06 -10.69
CA MET A 450 -1.73 -8.56 -10.84
C MET A 450 -1.93 -9.39 -12.11
N ALA A 451 -1.32 -9.00 -13.24
CA ALA A 451 -1.40 -9.73 -14.50
C ALA A 451 -0.66 -11.08 -14.44
N ASP A 452 0.37 -11.20 -13.58
CA ASP A 452 1.04 -12.46 -13.25
C ASP A 452 0.29 -13.29 -12.17
N GLY A 453 -0.79 -12.77 -11.60
CA GLY A 453 -1.58 -13.46 -10.55
C GLY A 453 -1.11 -13.22 -9.10
N VAL A 454 -0.32 -12.18 -8.85
CA VAL A 454 0.12 -11.75 -7.51
C VAL A 454 -0.59 -10.46 -7.10
N GLU A 455 -1.43 -10.54 -6.08
CA GLU A 455 -2.16 -9.41 -5.50
C GLU A 455 -1.28 -8.65 -4.50
N ALA A 456 -0.55 -7.65 -5.00
CA ALA A 456 0.16 -6.70 -4.15
C ALA A 456 -0.77 -5.59 -3.58
N PRO A 457 -0.44 -4.94 -2.45
CA PRO A 457 -1.23 -3.81 -1.92
C PRO A 457 -1.25 -2.58 -2.84
N GLU A 458 -2.39 -1.90 -2.95
CA GLU A 458 -2.49 -0.58 -3.59
C GLU A 458 -1.80 0.48 -2.71
N ASN A 459 -0.85 1.22 -3.27
CA ASN A 459 0.00 2.16 -2.53
C ASN A 459 -0.64 3.54 -2.31
N MET A 460 -1.46 4.01 -3.25
CA MET A 460 -2.19 5.27 -3.13
C MET A 460 -3.69 4.97 -3.12
N VAL A 461 -4.25 4.81 -1.92
CA VAL A 461 -5.68 4.50 -1.75
C VAL A 461 -6.56 5.72 -1.99
N ARG A 462 -6.03 6.93 -1.77
CA ARG A 462 -6.74 8.20 -1.90
C ARG A 462 -5.87 9.25 -2.60
N CYS A 463 -6.51 10.22 -3.23
CA CYS A 463 -5.84 11.43 -3.70
C CYS A 463 -5.33 12.22 -2.49
N MET A 464 -4.19 12.91 -2.64
CA MET A 464 -3.65 13.81 -1.63
C MET A 464 -4.71 14.87 -1.19
N ALA A 465 -5.47 15.43 -2.15
CA ALA A 465 -6.58 16.35 -1.90
C ALA A 465 -7.87 15.72 -1.30
N ASN A 466 -7.88 14.41 -1.00
CA ASN A 466 -8.99 13.72 -0.29
C ASN A 466 -8.46 13.08 1.01
N ASN A 467 -7.79 13.88 1.84
CA ASN A 467 -7.34 13.51 3.17
C ASN A 467 -7.41 14.72 4.13
N TYR A 468 -8.28 14.65 5.14
CA TYR A 468 -8.43 15.65 6.22
C TYR A 468 -7.70 15.26 7.52
N SER A 469 -7.11 14.06 7.57
CA SER A 469 -6.50 13.48 8.75
C SER A 469 -5.04 13.18 8.44
N THR A 470 -4.14 13.70 9.28
CA THR A 470 -2.71 13.47 9.23
C THR A 470 -2.40 11.98 9.36
N LEU A 471 -3.05 11.30 10.32
CA LEU A 471 -2.95 9.85 10.49
C LEU A 471 -3.54 9.06 9.30
N GLY A 472 -4.66 9.50 8.72
CA GLY A 472 -5.30 8.85 7.58
C GLY A 472 -4.54 9.02 6.27
N PHE A 473 -3.86 10.16 6.10
CA PHE A 473 -2.91 10.41 5.02
C PHE A 473 -1.79 9.35 5.06
N TRP A 474 -1.06 9.22 6.18
CA TRP A 474 0.05 8.25 6.30
C TRP A 474 -0.35 6.77 6.16
N ARG A 475 -1.64 6.43 6.33
CA ARG A 475 -2.19 5.08 6.09
C ARG A 475 -2.68 4.85 4.65
N SER A 476 -2.96 5.92 3.89
CA SER A 476 -3.43 5.86 2.50
C SER A 476 -2.35 6.17 1.48
N TRP A 477 -1.29 6.87 1.90
CA TRP A 477 -0.06 7.15 1.17
C TRP A 477 0.97 6.04 1.37
N HIS A 478 1.65 5.63 0.29
CA HIS A 478 2.63 4.54 0.27
C HIS A 478 2.21 3.32 1.12
N ARG A 479 0.95 2.90 1.00
CA ARG A 479 0.30 2.00 1.97
C ARG A 479 1.01 0.66 2.18
N SER A 480 1.68 0.10 1.18
CA SER A 480 2.48 -1.13 1.38
C SER A 480 3.63 -0.92 2.38
N TYR A 481 4.31 0.22 2.32
CA TYR A 481 5.34 0.61 3.26
C TYR A 481 4.76 0.87 4.66
N ASN A 482 3.61 1.54 4.75
CA ASN A 482 2.92 1.70 6.04
C ASN A 482 2.56 0.34 6.68
N LEU A 483 2.03 -0.61 5.90
CA LEU A 483 1.72 -1.96 6.38
C LEU A 483 2.98 -2.73 6.80
N TRP A 484 4.08 -2.57 6.07
CA TRP A 484 5.39 -3.13 6.40
C TRP A 484 5.93 -2.58 7.72
N ILE A 485 5.96 -1.25 7.88
CA ILE A 485 6.36 -0.56 9.12
C ILE A 485 5.53 -1.03 10.30
N VAL A 486 4.20 -1.10 10.11
CA VAL A 486 3.28 -1.52 11.18
C VAL A 486 3.60 -2.94 11.64
N ARG A 487 3.88 -3.85 10.71
CA ARG A 487 4.21 -5.26 11.00
C ARG A 487 5.58 -5.44 11.64
N TYR A 488 6.62 -4.84 11.07
CA TYR A 488 8.02 -5.18 11.39
C TYR A 488 8.69 -4.22 12.39
N ILE A 489 8.11 -3.05 12.63
CA ILE A 489 8.64 -2.05 13.59
C ILE A 489 7.60 -1.74 14.68
N TYR A 490 6.44 -1.20 14.30
CA TYR A 490 5.48 -0.65 15.27
C TYR A 490 4.90 -1.71 16.23
N VAL A 491 4.39 -2.83 15.69
CA VAL A 491 3.82 -3.91 16.52
C VAL A 491 4.87 -4.56 17.44
N PRO A 492 6.07 -4.94 16.96
CA PRO A 492 7.15 -5.47 17.81
C PRO A 492 7.58 -4.55 18.96
N LEU A 493 7.50 -3.22 18.79
CA LEU A 493 7.83 -2.24 19.86
C LEU A 493 6.72 -2.07 20.91
N GLY A 494 5.62 -2.81 20.81
CA GLY A 494 4.45 -2.74 21.71
C GLY A 494 3.28 -1.93 21.14
N GLY A 495 3.43 -1.36 19.95
CA GLY A 495 2.37 -0.68 19.19
C GLY A 495 1.64 0.38 20.02
N ALA A 496 0.31 0.24 20.12
CA ALA A 496 -0.54 1.20 20.84
C ALA A 496 -0.23 1.29 22.35
N LYS A 497 0.35 0.25 22.98
CA LYS A 497 0.76 0.32 24.39
C LYS A 497 1.93 1.28 24.60
N ASN A 498 2.83 1.32 23.63
CA ASN A 498 4.06 2.14 23.63
C ASN A 498 3.99 3.19 22.50
N GLN A 499 2.84 3.85 22.32
CA GLN A 499 2.56 4.64 21.12
C GLN A 499 3.62 5.71 20.82
N ILE A 500 4.05 6.48 21.82
CA ILE A 500 5.01 7.60 21.65
C ILE A 500 6.38 7.09 21.17
N PRO A 501 7.13 6.23 21.92
CA PRO A 501 8.44 5.75 21.48
C PRO A 501 8.36 4.91 20.20
N SER A 502 7.28 4.12 20.01
CA SER A 502 7.09 3.37 18.76
C SER A 502 6.90 4.31 17.56
N THR A 503 6.20 5.44 17.73
CA THR A 503 5.99 6.43 16.67
C THR A 503 7.29 7.18 16.35
N LEU A 504 8.04 7.61 17.38
CA LEU A 504 9.33 8.30 17.21
C LEU A 504 10.35 7.41 16.46
N LEU A 505 10.47 6.14 16.84
CA LEU A 505 11.38 5.21 16.16
C LEU A 505 10.91 4.93 14.73
N VAL A 506 9.60 4.76 14.51
CA VAL A 506 9.02 4.62 13.15
C VAL A 506 9.37 5.82 12.26
N PHE A 507 9.13 7.06 12.70
CA PHE A 507 9.43 8.24 11.87
C PHE A 507 10.94 8.46 11.69
N THR A 508 11.75 8.10 12.67
CA THR A 508 13.22 8.09 12.53
C THR A 508 13.66 7.09 11.46
N PHE A 509 13.14 5.85 11.49
CA PHE A 509 13.41 4.86 10.44
C PHE A 509 12.92 5.33 9.06
N VAL A 510 11.73 5.93 8.97
CA VAL A 510 11.19 6.50 7.73
C VAL A 510 12.12 7.56 7.15
N ALA A 511 12.61 8.49 7.96
CA ALA A 511 13.54 9.52 7.52
C ALA A 511 14.88 8.94 7.06
N LEU A 512 15.48 8.05 7.86
CA LEU A 512 16.75 7.37 7.52
C LEU A 512 16.63 6.55 6.21
N TRP A 513 15.50 5.87 5.99
CA TRP A 513 15.29 5.07 4.79
C TRP A 513 15.08 5.92 3.52
N HIS A 514 14.47 7.10 3.65
CA HIS A 514 14.21 8.01 2.54
C HIS A 514 15.43 8.87 2.17
N ASP A 515 16.25 9.29 3.14
CA ASP A 515 17.39 10.16 2.91
C ASP A 515 18.57 9.85 3.85
N LEU A 516 19.61 9.28 3.25
CA LEU A 516 20.85 8.90 3.91
C LEU A 516 21.83 10.08 4.08
N SER A 517 21.52 11.24 3.52
CA SER A 517 22.18 12.51 3.83
C SER A 517 21.60 13.20 5.08
N LEU A 518 20.62 12.59 5.74
CA LEU A 518 19.98 13.01 7.00
C LEU A 518 19.24 14.35 6.97
N LYS A 519 19.13 15.01 5.81
CA LYS A 519 18.44 16.30 5.65
C LYS A 519 16.94 16.17 5.90
N LEU A 520 16.33 15.04 5.52
CA LEU A 520 14.92 14.75 5.83
C LEU A 520 14.67 14.31 7.29
N LEU A 521 15.70 14.18 8.15
CA LEU A 521 15.49 13.81 9.56
C LEU A 521 14.74 14.89 10.33
N ALA A 522 15.13 16.16 10.16
CA ALA A 522 14.43 17.31 10.74
C ALA A 522 12.98 17.41 10.24
N TRP A 523 12.75 17.12 8.96
CA TRP A 523 11.41 17.04 8.38
C TRP A 523 10.58 15.91 9.00
N GLY A 524 11.14 14.71 9.17
CA GLY A 524 10.45 13.58 9.78
C GLY A 524 10.03 13.84 11.23
N TRP A 525 10.85 14.57 12.00
CA TRP A 525 10.51 15.02 13.34
C TRP A 525 9.44 16.12 13.34
N LEU A 526 9.50 17.08 12.41
CA LEU A 526 8.44 18.09 12.22
C LEU A 526 7.08 17.44 11.93
N ILE A 527 7.03 16.46 11.03
CA ILE A 527 5.82 15.67 10.74
C ILE A 527 5.34 14.90 11.97
N THR A 528 6.26 14.37 12.80
CA THR A 528 5.89 13.69 14.05
C THR A 528 5.22 14.65 15.03
N PHE A 529 5.75 15.88 15.17
CA PHE A 529 5.11 16.94 15.95
C PHE A 529 3.72 17.29 15.40
N PHE A 530 3.55 17.35 14.08
CA PHE A 530 2.27 17.63 13.42
C PHE A 530 1.18 16.56 13.65
N ILE A 531 1.54 15.35 14.06
CA ILE A 531 0.57 14.30 14.45
C ILE A 531 0.03 14.52 15.87
N VAL A 532 0.80 15.19 16.76
CA VAL A 532 0.46 15.33 18.18
C VAL A 532 -0.89 16.04 18.41
N PRO A 533 -1.21 17.18 17.75
CA PRO A 533 -2.51 17.84 17.91
C PRO A 533 -3.69 16.94 17.54
N GLU A 534 -3.59 16.16 16.44
CA GLU A 534 -4.65 15.21 16.06
C GLU A 534 -4.83 14.10 17.10
N VAL A 535 -3.73 13.57 17.65
CA VAL A 535 -3.78 12.53 18.70
C VAL A 535 -4.38 13.07 20.00
N ILE A 536 -4.00 14.29 20.42
CA ILE A 536 -4.57 14.94 21.60
C ILE A 536 -6.07 15.19 21.39
N ALA A 537 -6.47 15.80 20.28
CA ALA A 537 -7.88 16.09 19.97
C ALA A 537 -8.74 14.82 19.93
N ARG A 538 -8.23 13.71 19.37
CA ARG A 538 -8.92 12.40 19.37
C ARG A 538 -9.06 11.79 20.78
N LYS A 539 -8.19 12.15 21.71
CA LYS A 539 -8.22 11.70 23.12
C LYS A 539 -9.10 12.58 24.00
N THR A 540 -9.13 13.90 23.78
CA THR A 540 -9.93 14.86 24.56
C THR A 540 -11.37 14.95 24.08
N LEU A 541 -11.62 14.76 22.78
CA LEU A 541 -12.96 14.77 22.17
C LEU A 541 -13.25 13.42 21.46
N PRO A 542 -13.37 12.31 22.20
CA PRO A 542 -13.62 10.99 21.62
C PRO A 542 -14.97 10.92 20.90
N TYR A 543 -14.97 10.38 19.67
CA TYR A 543 -16.19 10.21 18.86
C TYR A 543 -17.28 9.38 19.57
N LYS A 544 -16.90 8.46 20.47
CA LYS A 544 -17.83 7.63 21.24
C LYS A 544 -18.77 8.46 22.12
N GLU A 545 -18.30 9.59 22.65
CA GLU A 545 -19.06 10.46 23.56
C GLU A 545 -19.73 11.62 22.81
N TYR A 546 -19.00 12.23 21.86
CA TYR A 546 -19.43 13.47 21.21
C TYR A 546 -19.92 13.31 19.77
N GLY A 547 -19.69 12.16 19.11
CA GLY A 547 -19.93 11.94 17.67
C GLY A 547 -21.39 12.00 17.19
N ASN A 548 -22.35 12.05 18.12
CA ASN A 548 -23.77 12.29 17.84
C ASN A 548 -24.23 13.73 18.10
N ARG A 549 -23.37 14.60 18.66
CA ARG A 549 -23.65 16.03 18.83
C ARG A 549 -23.52 16.75 17.49
N TRP A 550 -24.44 17.68 17.21
CA TRP A 550 -24.46 18.42 15.93
C TRP A 550 -23.20 19.26 15.70
N TRP A 551 -22.64 19.85 16.76
CA TRP A 551 -21.45 20.70 16.71
C TRP A 551 -20.16 19.91 16.48
N PHE A 552 -20.10 18.64 16.89
CA PHE A 552 -18.88 17.83 16.87
C PHE A 552 -18.28 17.73 15.46
N ARG A 553 -19.13 17.54 14.45
CA ARG A 553 -18.71 17.52 13.04
C ARG A 553 -18.06 18.83 12.60
N HIS A 554 -18.53 19.98 13.09
CA HIS A 554 -17.97 21.27 12.70
C HIS A 554 -16.63 21.52 13.40
N ILE A 555 -16.49 21.17 14.70
CA ILE A 555 -15.20 21.21 15.41
C ILE A 555 -14.19 20.24 14.77
N ALA A 556 -14.62 19.01 14.44
CA ALA A 556 -13.78 18.04 13.74
C ALA A 556 -13.35 18.55 12.35
N ALA A 557 -14.20 19.31 11.64
CA ALA A 557 -13.84 19.92 10.37
C ALA A 557 -12.82 21.06 10.53
N ILE A 558 -12.92 21.90 11.56
CA ILE A 558 -11.89 22.91 11.90
C ILE A 558 -10.54 22.21 12.17
N GLY A 559 -10.52 21.15 12.97
CA GLY A 559 -9.32 20.33 13.18
C GLY A 559 -8.81 19.69 11.88
N GLY A 560 -9.71 19.29 10.97
CA GLY A 560 -9.37 18.80 9.64
C GLY A 560 -8.72 19.86 8.74
N VAL A 561 -9.19 21.12 8.77
CA VAL A 561 -8.53 22.24 8.08
C VAL A 561 -7.13 22.46 8.63
N GLY A 562 -6.96 22.47 9.95
CA GLY A 562 -5.64 22.55 10.60
C GLY A 562 -4.68 21.45 10.13
N ASN A 563 -5.14 20.18 10.13
CA ASN A 563 -4.36 19.06 9.60
C ASN A 563 -3.97 19.24 8.12
N VAL A 564 -4.91 19.68 7.27
CA VAL A 564 -4.64 19.90 5.83
C VAL A 564 -3.59 20.99 5.64
N LEU A 565 -3.69 22.11 6.35
CA LEU A 565 -2.71 23.20 6.29
C LEU A 565 -1.34 22.73 6.79
N MET A 566 -1.26 22.10 7.96
CA MET A 566 0.00 21.59 8.52
C MET A 566 0.66 20.54 7.61
N MET A 567 -0.12 19.61 7.03
CA MET A 567 0.37 18.62 6.08
C MET A 567 0.84 19.26 4.76
N THR A 568 0.13 20.28 4.27
CA THR A 568 0.51 21.03 3.07
C THR A 568 1.83 21.75 3.30
N THR A 569 1.94 22.56 4.36
CA THR A 569 3.17 23.27 4.73
C THR A 569 4.34 22.30 4.92
N GLY A 570 4.18 21.24 5.72
CA GLY A 570 5.25 20.28 6.00
C GLY A 570 5.78 19.56 4.75
N ASN A 571 4.92 19.19 3.80
CA ASN A 571 5.36 18.57 2.54
C ASN A 571 5.94 19.61 1.56
N LEU A 572 5.46 20.85 1.58
CA LEU A 572 6.08 21.92 0.79
C LEU A 572 7.52 22.23 1.27
N VAL A 573 7.81 22.15 2.59
CA VAL A 573 9.19 22.26 3.12
C VAL A 573 10.04 21.12 2.55
N GLY A 574 9.58 19.88 2.71
CA GLY A 574 10.38 18.69 2.44
C GLY A 574 10.61 18.38 0.96
N PHE A 575 9.65 18.70 0.07
CA PHE A 575 9.66 18.22 -1.31
C PHE A 575 9.46 19.29 -2.39
N ALA A 576 9.01 20.50 -2.03
CA ALA A 576 8.68 21.54 -3.01
C ALA A 576 9.63 22.75 -2.93
N ILE A 577 9.42 23.65 -1.97
CA ILE A 577 9.93 25.03 -2.00
C ILE A 577 11.08 25.26 -1.00
N GLY A 578 11.36 24.29 -0.12
CA GLY A 578 12.37 24.40 0.92
C GLY A 578 11.99 25.37 2.05
N THR A 579 12.94 25.64 2.94
CA THR A 579 12.77 26.57 4.09
C THR A 579 12.56 28.00 3.64
N ASP A 580 13.39 28.48 2.72
CA ASP A 580 13.45 29.90 2.34
C ASP A 580 12.21 30.31 1.54
N GLY A 581 11.77 29.44 0.63
CA GLY A 581 10.55 29.63 -0.13
C GLY A 581 9.28 29.58 0.73
N ILE A 582 9.29 28.81 1.83
CA ILE A 582 8.18 28.83 2.79
C ILE A 582 8.24 30.02 3.73
N LYS A 583 9.41 30.52 4.12
CA LYS A 583 9.51 31.80 4.83
C LYS A 583 8.87 32.90 3.99
N TYR A 584 9.26 33.01 2.72
CA TYR A 584 8.63 33.94 1.77
C TYR A 584 7.11 33.72 1.64
N MET A 585 6.66 32.48 1.46
CA MET A 585 5.24 32.16 1.34
C MET A 585 4.45 32.50 2.61
N LEU A 586 4.99 32.26 3.81
CA LEU A 586 4.34 32.61 5.07
C LEU A 586 4.30 34.12 5.29
N GLU A 587 5.36 34.85 4.92
CA GLU A 587 5.38 36.31 4.93
C GLU A 587 4.31 36.89 3.99
N GLN A 588 4.14 36.34 2.79
CA GLN A 588 3.08 36.75 1.85
C GLN A 588 1.66 36.28 2.25
N LEU A 589 1.53 35.25 3.10
CA LEU A 589 0.22 34.73 3.55
C LEU A 589 -0.26 35.33 4.87
N LEU A 590 0.64 35.83 5.71
CA LEU A 590 0.35 36.24 7.10
C LEU A 590 0.89 37.64 7.44
N GLY A 591 1.78 38.21 6.63
CA GLY A 591 2.42 39.50 6.90
C GLY A 591 1.60 40.73 6.48
N ASP A 592 0.61 40.56 5.59
CA ASP A 592 -0.24 41.64 5.10
C ASP A 592 -1.74 41.32 5.17
N TRP A 593 -2.56 42.33 4.90
CA TRP A 593 -4.01 42.23 5.01
C TRP A 593 -4.65 41.39 3.88
N GLU A 594 -4.04 41.37 2.68
CA GLU A 594 -4.51 40.55 1.56
C GLU A 594 -4.23 39.06 1.79
N GLY A 595 -3.06 38.71 2.31
CA GLY A 595 -2.72 37.37 2.77
C GLY A 595 -3.68 36.87 3.84
N LEU A 596 -3.99 37.70 4.85
CA LEU A 596 -4.96 37.34 5.90
C LEU A 596 -6.38 37.14 5.37
N LYS A 597 -6.87 37.99 4.45
CA LYS A 597 -8.15 37.77 3.74
C LYS A 597 -8.15 36.45 2.97
N PHE A 598 -7.08 36.20 2.21
CA PHE A 598 -6.91 34.96 1.46
C PHE A 598 -6.92 33.74 2.40
N MET A 599 -6.17 33.78 3.50
CA MET A 599 -6.11 32.69 4.48
C MET A 599 -7.47 32.41 5.12
N PHE A 600 -8.28 33.44 5.42
CA PHE A 600 -9.65 33.25 5.87
C PHE A 600 -10.53 32.55 4.82
N GLY A 601 -10.49 33.01 3.56
CA GLY A 601 -11.23 32.40 2.45
C GLY A 601 -10.77 30.98 2.12
N ALA A 602 -9.47 30.70 2.21
CA ALA A 602 -8.88 29.39 2.04
C ALA A 602 -9.33 28.44 3.16
N CYS A 603 -9.29 28.86 4.43
CA CYS A 603 -9.80 28.10 5.57
C CYS A 603 -11.30 27.78 5.41
N ALA A 604 -12.13 28.74 4.98
CA ALA A 604 -13.54 28.51 4.72
C ALA A 604 -13.77 27.51 3.57
N THR A 605 -13.01 27.61 2.49
CA THR A 605 -13.08 26.68 1.34
C THR A 605 -12.62 25.27 1.73
N LEU A 606 -11.53 25.15 2.49
CA LEU A 606 -11.04 23.89 3.02
C LEU A 606 -12.03 23.27 4.01
N PHE A 607 -12.71 24.06 4.84
CA PHE A 607 -13.75 23.58 5.74
C PHE A 607 -14.88 22.90 4.96
N VAL A 608 -15.35 23.52 3.90
CA VAL A 608 -16.34 22.94 2.98
C VAL A 608 -15.81 21.65 2.34
N GLY A 609 -14.55 21.65 1.88
CA GLY A 609 -13.87 20.44 1.40
C GLY A 609 -13.85 19.30 2.41
N VAL A 610 -13.51 19.58 3.68
CA VAL A 610 -13.48 18.59 4.77
C VAL A 610 -14.88 18.06 5.09
N GLN A 611 -15.92 18.90 5.07
CA GLN A 611 -17.31 18.45 5.25
C GLN A 611 -17.75 17.49 4.13
N VAL A 612 -17.38 17.78 2.87
CA VAL A 612 -17.61 16.88 1.73
C VAL A 612 -16.83 15.57 1.90
N MET A 613 -15.58 15.62 2.37
CA MET A 613 -14.82 14.40 2.67
C MET A 613 -15.46 13.56 3.78
N PHE A 614 -16.03 14.16 4.83
CA PHE A 614 -16.74 13.44 5.88
C PHE A 614 -17.95 12.68 5.35
N GLU A 615 -18.82 13.35 4.57
CA GLU A 615 -19.98 12.69 3.97
C GLU A 615 -19.59 11.60 2.98
N TYR A 616 -18.46 11.78 2.28
CA TYR A 616 -17.88 10.73 1.43
C TYR A 616 -17.42 9.50 2.24
N ARG A 617 -16.92 9.66 3.48
CA ARG A 617 -16.57 8.51 4.35
C ARG A 617 -17.82 7.84 4.93
N GLU A 618 -18.83 8.60 5.31
CA GLU A 618 -20.15 8.05 5.70
C GLU A 618 -20.81 7.32 4.53
N GLU A 619 -20.65 7.79 3.29
CA GLU A 619 -21.11 7.09 2.09
C GLU A 619 -20.33 5.80 1.82
N GLU A 620 -19.00 5.84 1.89
CA GLU A 620 -18.18 4.63 1.81
C GLU A 620 -18.66 3.60 2.85
N ALA A 621 -18.87 4.00 4.11
CA ALA A 621 -19.39 3.14 5.17
C ALA A 621 -20.80 2.59 4.87
N ARG A 622 -21.74 3.42 4.39
CA ARG A 622 -23.09 2.97 3.97
C ARG A 622 -23.06 1.98 2.82
N ARG A 623 -22.07 2.06 1.94
CA ARG A 623 -21.81 1.12 0.84
C ARG A 623 -20.99 -0.12 1.30
N GLY A 624 -20.69 -0.27 2.59
CA GLY A 624 -19.85 -1.36 3.14
C GLY A 624 -18.35 -1.23 2.84
N ILE A 625 -17.90 -0.10 2.31
CA ILE A 625 -16.53 0.16 1.87
C ILE A 625 -15.69 0.66 3.06
N HIS A 626 -15.14 -0.26 3.85
CA HIS A 626 -14.28 0.07 4.98
C HIS A 626 -12.79 0.13 4.61
N ARG A 627 -12.38 1.24 3.99
CA ARG A 627 -10.96 1.57 3.77
C ARG A 627 -10.36 2.04 5.10
N LYS A 628 -9.64 1.15 5.79
CA LYS A 628 -8.98 1.37 7.10
C LYS A 628 -7.73 2.27 6.98
N CYS A 629 -7.92 3.47 6.44
CA CYS A 629 -6.94 4.55 6.34
C CYS A 629 -7.52 5.82 6.99
#